data_AF-A0A9P1BSD9-F1
#
_entry.id   AF-A0A9P1BSD9-F1
#
_cell.length_a   1.000
_cell.length_b   1.000
_cell.length_c   1.000
_cell.angle_alpha   90.00
_cell.angle_beta   90.00
_cell.angle_gamma   90.00
#
_symmetry.space_group_name_H-M   'P 1'
#
loop_
_entity.id
_entity.type
_entity.pdbx_description
1 polymer ?
#
loop_
_entity_poly.entity_id
_entity_poly.type
_entity_poly.pdbx_seq_one_letter_code
_entity_poly.pdbx_strand_id
1 'polypeptide(L)'
;MDGRFDGLLLGLAQKHKGIEDLLHTLMTFLERQSDLFHVKESDGDAKGFKEGEAEKMLRKQFSEFQARYLARAQPHLLARVPQHLGGYAAAAASSSGKRSEVPMGINASPLEGGDPGQWESQKNKGEGWVWNQTPQEINVEIAVEPCRASDLKVAIAAKSLSIKLKGNTLLEGKLFDKINSEESTWHLDNGKQVVLNLEKIRPAFWEGLFEAS
;
A
#
# COMPACT_ATOMS: atom_id res chain seq x y z
N MET A 1 -12.04 -0.99 -10.47
CA MET A 1 -10.75 -0.53 -9.93
C MET A 1 -11.07 0.81 -9.34
N ASP A 2 -11.10 0.86 -8.02
CA ASP A 2 -12.06 1.70 -7.31
C ASP A 2 -11.43 3.01 -6.82
N GLY A 3 -10.49 3.56 -7.60
CA GLY A 3 -9.84 4.85 -7.33
C GLY A 3 -9.16 4.99 -5.95
N ARG A 4 -9.02 3.88 -5.21
CA ARG A 4 -8.58 3.86 -3.81
C ARG A 4 -7.23 4.56 -3.59
N PHE A 5 -6.35 4.50 -4.57
CA PHE A 5 -5.01 5.07 -4.51
C PHE A 5 -4.87 6.40 -5.27
N ASP A 6 -5.94 6.91 -5.87
CA ASP A 6 -5.89 8.08 -6.75
C ASP A 6 -5.40 9.32 -5.98
N GLY A 7 -5.80 9.50 -4.72
CA GLY A 7 -5.32 10.61 -3.88
C GLY A 7 -3.81 10.57 -3.63
N LEU A 8 -3.26 9.38 -3.36
CA LEU A 8 -1.83 9.19 -3.15
C LEU A 8 -1.03 9.40 -4.44
N LEU A 9 -1.51 8.81 -5.55
CA LEU A 9 -0.86 8.94 -6.86
C LEU A 9 -0.93 10.37 -7.38
N LEU A 10 -2.04 11.08 -7.14
CA LEU A 10 -2.17 12.49 -7.49
C LEU A 10 -1.24 13.37 -6.65
N GLY A 11 -1.14 13.11 -5.35
CA GLY A 11 -0.19 13.81 -4.47
C GLY A 11 1.26 13.60 -4.90
N LEU A 12 1.62 12.39 -5.35
CA LEU A 12 2.93 12.11 -5.93
C LEU A 12 3.12 12.88 -7.24
N ALA A 13 2.15 12.83 -8.15
CA ALA A 13 2.21 13.51 -9.46
C ALA A 13 2.38 15.03 -9.33
N GLN A 14 1.68 15.66 -8.37
CA GLN A 14 1.77 17.11 -8.11
C GLN A 14 3.16 17.58 -7.70
N LYS A 15 4.01 16.70 -7.16
CA LYS A 15 5.38 17.01 -6.74
C LYS A 15 6.41 16.92 -7.88
N HIS A 16 6.01 16.40 -9.04
CA HIS A 16 6.91 16.19 -10.17
C HIS A 16 6.64 17.20 -11.29
N LYS A 17 7.68 17.52 -12.06
CA LYS A 17 7.57 18.50 -13.16
C LYS A 17 6.79 17.96 -14.36
N GLY A 18 6.61 16.64 -14.44
CA GLY A 18 5.90 15.98 -15.52
C GLY A 18 5.85 14.47 -15.34
N ILE A 19 5.20 13.80 -16.30
CA ILE A 19 5.02 12.34 -16.27
C ILE A 19 6.35 11.58 -16.39
N GLU A 20 7.32 12.11 -17.13
CA GLU A 20 8.64 11.49 -17.27
C GLU A 20 9.40 11.45 -15.94
N ASP A 21 9.40 12.57 -15.21
CA ASP A 21 10.00 12.71 -13.89
C ASP A 21 9.29 11.80 -12.85
N LEU A 22 7.96 11.74 -12.90
CA LEU A 22 7.17 10.82 -12.08
C LEU A 22 7.50 9.35 -12.37
N LEU A 23 7.57 8.97 -13.65
CA LEU A 23 7.91 7.62 -14.06
C LEU A 23 9.35 7.27 -13.66
N HIS A 24 10.29 8.20 -13.77
CA HIS A 24 11.65 8.01 -13.28
C HIS A 24 11.68 7.70 -11.77
N THR A 25 10.95 8.47 -10.96
CA THR A 25 10.80 8.21 -9.53
C THR A 25 10.17 6.84 -9.24
N LEU A 26 9.16 6.44 -10.01
CA LEU A 26 8.55 5.12 -9.86
C LEU A 26 9.53 3.99 -10.24
N MET A 27 10.29 4.16 -11.33
CA MET A 27 11.27 3.16 -11.77
C MET A 27 12.44 3.04 -10.79
N THR A 28 12.92 4.14 -10.22
CA THR A 28 13.98 4.11 -9.18
C THR A 28 13.48 3.50 -7.88
N PHE A 29 12.21 3.70 -7.50
CA PHE A 29 11.60 2.97 -6.40
C PHE A 29 11.54 1.48 -6.67
N LEU A 30 11.02 1.07 -7.84
CA LEU A 30 10.90 -0.33 -8.22
C LEU A 30 12.26 -1.02 -8.37
N GLU A 31 13.29 -0.32 -8.84
CA GLU A 31 14.66 -0.85 -8.91
C GLU A 31 15.21 -1.18 -7.52
N ARG A 32 15.00 -0.30 -6.54
CA ARG A 32 15.50 -0.50 -5.17
C ARG A 32 14.67 -1.43 -4.32
N GLN A 33 13.36 -1.47 -4.57
CA GLN A 33 12.39 -2.08 -3.66
C GLN A 33 11.56 -3.16 -4.34
N SER A 34 11.97 -3.64 -5.52
CA SER A 34 11.34 -4.80 -6.14
C SER A 34 12.33 -5.66 -6.92
N ASP A 35 11.89 -6.87 -7.26
CA ASP A 35 12.65 -7.78 -8.12
C ASP A 35 12.39 -7.53 -9.63
N LEU A 36 11.67 -6.47 -9.98
CA LEU A 36 11.27 -6.17 -11.37
C LEU A 36 12.46 -6.13 -12.35
N PHE A 37 13.60 -5.63 -11.90
CA PHE A 37 14.80 -5.48 -12.73
C PHE A 37 15.84 -6.59 -12.50
N HIS A 38 15.56 -7.54 -11.60
CA HIS A 38 16.45 -8.66 -11.37
C HIS A 38 16.26 -9.72 -12.47
N VAL A 39 17.33 -10.05 -13.19
CA VAL A 39 17.32 -11.07 -14.24
C VAL A 39 17.73 -12.41 -13.64
N LYS A 40 16.89 -13.44 -13.82
CA LYS A 40 17.19 -14.81 -13.39
C LYS A 40 18.36 -15.39 -14.17
N GLU A 41 19.28 -16.03 -13.47
CA GLU A 41 20.38 -16.80 -14.06
C GLU A 41 19.99 -18.28 -14.24
N SER A 42 19.05 -18.78 -13.42
CA SER A 42 18.55 -20.15 -13.46
C SER A 42 17.04 -20.21 -13.28
N ASP A 43 16.41 -21.25 -13.85
CA ASP A 43 14.98 -21.51 -13.68
C ASP A 43 14.59 -21.84 -12.22
N GLY A 44 15.57 -22.14 -11.37
CA GLY A 44 15.40 -22.36 -9.93
C GLY A 44 15.36 -21.08 -9.07
N ASP A 45 15.62 -19.91 -9.67
CA ASP A 45 15.70 -18.66 -8.90
C ASP A 45 14.33 -18.23 -8.40
N ALA A 46 14.24 -17.98 -7.09
CA ALA A 46 12.97 -17.63 -6.43
C ALA A 46 12.48 -16.20 -6.75
N LYS A 47 13.35 -15.33 -7.28
CA LYS A 47 13.09 -13.89 -7.47
C LYS A 47 13.50 -13.45 -8.87
N GLY A 48 12.90 -12.37 -9.35
CA GLY A 48 13.23 -11.77 -10.64
C GLY A 48 12.48 -12.35 -11.83
N PHE A 49 12.87 -11.92 -13.02
CA PHE A 49 12.26 -12.27 -14.30
C PHE A 49 13.29 -12.86 -15.25
N LYS A 50 12.85 -13.67 -16.22
CA LYS A 50 13.75 -14.02 -17.33
C LYS A 50 14.05 -12.77 -18.14
N GLU A 51 15.20 -12.77 -18.82
CA GLU A 51 15.63 -11.65 -19.63
C GLU A 51 14.53 -11.20 -20.60
N GLY A 52 14.16 -9.92 -20.51
CA GLY A 52 13.11 -9.29 -21.33
C GLY A 52 11.66 -9.58 -20.93
N GLU A 53 11.37 -10.45 -19.95
CA GLU A 53 9.98 -10.71 -19.53
C GLU A 53 9.37 -9.54 -18.76
N ALA A 54 10.12 -8.93 -17.85
CA ALA A 54 9.67 -7.74 -17.10
C ALA A 54 9.30 -6.58 -18.05
N GLU A 55 10.13 -6.33 -19.05
CA GLU A 55 9.87 -5.31 -20.07
C GLU A 55 8.62 -5.63 -20.89
N LYS A 56 8.45 -6.88 -21.34
CA LYS A 56 7.25 -7.33 -22.06
C LYS A 56 6.00 -7.16 -21.23
N MET A 57 6.06 -7.43 -19.92
CA MET A 57 4.95 -7.23 -18.99
C MET A 57 4.56 -5.74 -18.91
N LEU A 58 5.52 -4.84 -18.70
CA LEU A 58 5.26 -3.39 -18.66
C LEU A 58 4.65 -2.89 -19.97
N ARG A 59 5.22 -3.32 -21.11
CA ARG A 59 4.69 -3.00 -22.45
C ARG A 59 3.26 -3.50 -22.64
N LYS A 60 2.96 -4.72 -22.18
CA LYS A 60 1.61 -5.29 -22.26
C LYS A 60 0.60 -4.43 -21.48
N GLN A 61 0.93 -4.06 -20.24
CA GLN A 61 0.05 -3.21 -19.43
C GLN A 61 -0.18 -1.84 -20.09
N PHE A 62 0.90 -1.19 -20.57
CA PHE A 62 0.76 0.08 -21.28
C PHE A 62 -0.16 -0.03 -22.50
N SER A 63 0.06 -1.03 -23.35
CA SER A 63 -0.76 -1.27 -24.55
C SER A 63 -2.23 -1.51 -24.20
N GLU A 64 -2.52 -2.27 -23.15
CA GLU A 64 -3.89 -2.55 -22.71
C GLU A 64 -4.62 -1.26 -22.27
N PHE A 65 -3.99 -0.47 -21.40
CA PHE A 65 -4.58 0.78 -20.92
C PHE A 65 -4.70 1.84 -22.04
N GLN A 66 -3.73 1.88 -22.96
CA GLN A 66 -3.80 2.76 -24.12
C GLN A 66 -4.96 2.37 -25.03
N ALA A 67 -5.13 1.08 -25.35
CA ALA A 67 -6.26 0.60 -26.14
C ALA A 67 -7.61 0.94 -25.48
N ARG A 68 -7.72 0.72 -24.16
CA ARG A 68 -8.91 1.08 -23.38
C ARG A 68 -9.20 2.58 -23.42
N TYR A 69 -8.17 3.42 -23.30
CA TYR A 69 -8.33 4.86 -23.37
C TYR A 69 -8.75 5.32 -24.77
N LEU A 70 -8.08 4.84 -25.82
CA LEU A 70 -8.39 5.17 -27.21
C LEU A 70 -9.83 4.79 -27.56
N ALA A 71 -10.29 3.60 -27.18
CA ALA A 71 -11.67 3.17 -27.40
C ALA A 71 -12.69 4.11 -26.74
N ARG A 72 -12.37 4.63 -25.56
CA ARG A 72 -13.27 5.51 -24.80
C ARG A 72 -13.21 6.97 -25.24
N ALA A 73 -12.02 7.50 -25.50
CA ALA A 73 -11.77 8.94 -25.61
C ALA A 73 -11.31 9.40 -26.99
N GLN A 74 -10.64 8.53 -27.77
CA GLN A 74 -10.11 8.87 -29.10
C GLN A 74 -10.30 7.72 -30.12
N PRO A 75 -11.55 7.29 -30.38
CA PRO A 75 -11.81 6.09 -31.18
C PRO A 75 -11.38 6.25 -32.64
N HIS A 76 -11.33 7.48 -33.16
CA HIS A 76 -10.87 7.78 -34.52
C HIS A 76 -9.40 7.39 -34.79
N LEU A 77 -8.57 7.27 -33.74
CA LEU A 77 -7.18 6.83 -33.87
C LEU A 77 -7.06 5.31 -34.05
N LEU A 78 -8.05 4.54 -33.61
CA LEU A 78 -8.08 3.08 -33.79
C LEU A 78 -8.24 2.68 -35.26
N ALA A 79 -8.89 3.51 -36.07
CA ALA A 79 -9.08 3.27 -37.50
C ALA A 79 -7.81 3.55 -38.33
N ARG A 80 -6.81 4.23 -37.77
CA ARG A 80 -5.65 4.78 -38.50
C ARG A 80 -4.34 4.04 -38.24
N VAL A 81 -4.38 2.89 -37.57
CA VAL A 81 -3.18 2.13 -37.16
C VAL A 81 -2.30 1.79 -38.37
N PRO A 82 -1.09 2.36 -38.50
CA PRO A 82 -0.11 1.91 -39.48
C PRO A 82 0.37 0.51 -39.09
N GLN A 83 0.39 -0.42 -40.06
CA GLN A 83 0.75 -1.84 -39.90
C GLN A 83 2.18 -2.10 -39.38
N HIS A 84 2.99 -1.08 -39.09
CA HIS A 84 4.39 -1.21 -38.67
C HIS A 84 4.59 -1.28 -37.13
N LEU A 85 3.57 -1.03 -36.31
CA LEU A 85 3.64 -1.17 -34.84
C LEU A 85 2.65 -2.25 -34.38
N GLY A 86 2.96 -3.50 -34.71
CA GLY A 86 2.14 -4.70 -34.47
C GLY A 86 1.97 -5.11 -33.00
N GLY A 87 1.59 -4.19 -32.11
CA GLY A 87 1.31 -4.47 -30.70
C GLY A 87 -0.06 -3.98 -30.20
N TYR A 88 -0.67 -2.99 -30.85
CA TYR A 88 -1.83 -2.28 -30.28
C TYR A 88 -3.20 -2.88 -30.63
N ALA A 89 -3.34 -3.51 -31.81
CA ALA A 89 -4.64 -4.04 -32.26
C ALA A 89 -4.94 -5.45 -31.73
N ALA A 90 -3.92 -6.27 -31.44
CA ALA A 90 -4.11 -7.66 -31.03
C ALA A 90 -4.71 -7.81 -29.62
N ALA A 91 -4.48 -6.85 -28.71
CA ALA A 91 -5.00 -6.89 -27.35
C ALA A 91 -6.51 -6.62 -27.25
N ALA A 92 -7.09 -5.91 -28.22
CA ALA A 92 -8.52 -5.57 -28.23
C ALA A 92 -9.42 -6.73 -28.70
N ALA A 93 -8.88 -7.71 -29.44
CA ALA A 93 -9.65 -8.80 -30.04
C ALA A 93 -9.76 -10.07 -29.17
N SER A 94 -9.09 -10.13 -28.01
CA SER A 94 -9.08 -11.31 -27.12
C SER A 94 -9.87 -11.10 -25.82
N SER A 95 -10.90 -10.26 -25.83
CA SER A 95 -11.77 -10.02 -24.66
C SER A 95 -12.86 -11.09 -24.47
N SER A 96 -12.57 -12.35 -24.78
CA SER A 96 -13.45 -13.48 -24.46
C SER A 96 -12.64 -14.75 -24.17
N GLY A 97 -12.46 -15.05 -22.88
CA GLY A 97 -12.12 -16.39 -22.42
C GLY A 97 -10.80 -16.50 -21.64
N LYS A 98 -10.96 -16.94 -20.38
CA LYS A 98 -9.96 -17.31 -19.37
C LYS A 98 -9.24 -16.16 -18.68
N ARG A 99 -9.65 -15.97 -17.42
CA ARG A 99 -8.90 -15.37 -16.32
C ARG A 99 -7.56 -16.10 -16.21
N SER A 100 -6.56 -15.64 -16.95
CA SER A 100 -5.18 -16.07 -16.74
C SER A 100 -4.76 -15.58 -15.37
N GLU A 101 -4.41 -16.50 -14.49
CA GLU A 101 -3.78 -16.21 -13.21
C GLU A 101 -2.65 -15.21 -13.45
N VAL A 102 -2.82 -14.03 -12.86
CA VAL A 102 -1.73 -13.07 -12.71
C VAL A 102 -0.65 -13.82 -11.94
N PRO A 103 0.59 -13.96 -12.46
CA PRO A 103 1.66 -14.51 -11.64
C PRO A 103 1.70 -13.71 -10.35
N MET A 104 1.50 -14.42 -9.23
CA MET A 104 1.54 -13.82 -7.90
C MET A 104 2.89 -13.14 -7.70
N GLY A 105 2.84 -11.87 -7.31
CA GLY A 105 3.97 -11.13 -6.76
C GLY A 105 4.84 -10.44 -7.81
N ILE A 106 4.75 -9.10 -7.85
CA ILE A 106 5.98 -8.32 -7.81
C ILE A 106 6.60 -8.71 -6.47
N ASN A 107 7.52 -9.67 -6.50
CA ASN A 107 8.05 -10.32 -5.30
C ASN A 107 9.19 -9.45 -4.81
N ALA A 108 8.80 -8.28 -4.36
CA ALA A 108 9.75 -7.33 -3.89
C ALA A 108 10.42 -7.89 -2.65
N SER A 109 11.72 -8.01 -2.79
CA SER A 109 12.54 -8.76 -1.87
C SER A 109 13.86 -8.02 -1.66
N PRO A 110 14.47 -8.18 -0.48
CA PRO A 110 15.18 -7.08 0.15
C PRO A 110 16.59 -6.95 -0.41
N LEU A 111 16.87 -5.85 -1.11
CA LEU A 111 18.12 -5.13 -0.88
C LEU A 111 17.81 -4.14 0.26
N GLU A 112 17.96 -4.64 1.49
CA GLU A 112 17.78 -3.94 2.79
C GLU A 112 16.45 -3.20 3.07
N GLY A 113 15.36 -3.51 2.37
CA GLY A 113 14.02 -3.03 2.71
C GLY A 113 13.00 -4.15 2.55
N GLY A 114 12.21 -4.40 3.59
CA GLY A 114 11.25 -5.50 3.67
C GLY A 114 10.25 -5.57 2.52
N ASP A 115 9.69 -6.77 2.36
CA ASP A 115 8.67 -7.14 1.38
C ASP A 115 7.48 -6.14 1.35
N PRO A 116 7.19 -5.44 0.25
CA PRO A 116 6.13 -4.44 0.12
C PRO A 116 4.74 -5.04 -0.11
N GLY A 117 4.58 -6.37 0.01
CA GLY A 117 3.30 -7.00 0.34
C GLY A 117 3.08 -7.20 1.84
N GLN A 118 4.09 -6.93 2.67
CA GLN A 118 4.08 -7.26 4.09
C GLN A 118 3.60 -6.12 5.01
N TRP A 119 3.32 -4.92 4.48
CA TRP A 119 2.76 -3.82 5.28
C TRP A 119 1.32 -4.11 5.74
N GLU A 120 0.58 -4.96 5.03
CA GLU A 120 -0.72 -5.49 5.46
C GLU A 120 -0.59 -6.70 6.40
N SER A 121 0.63 -7.19 6.67
CA SER A 121 0.86 -8.52 7.28
C SER A 121 1.60 -8.51 8.62
N GLN A 122 2.16 -7.39 9.09
CA GLN A 122 2.66 -7.30 10.48
C GLN A 122 1.59 -6.75 11.43
N LYS A 123 0.43 -7.43 11.49
CA LYS A 123 -0.51 -7.22 12.60
C LYS A 123 0.09 -7.86 13.86
N ASN A 124 0.77 -7.06 14.66
CA ASN A 124 1.24 -7.44 15.96
C ASN A 124 0.03 -7.58 16.89
N LYS A 125 -0.08 -8.72 17.59
CA LYS A 125 -1.18 -8.99 18.52
C LYS A 125 -0.74 -8.70 19.95
N GLY A 126 -1.53 -7.90 20.66
CA GLY A 126 -1.52 -7.81 22.11
C GLY A 126 -2.74 -8.50 22.72
N GLU A 127 -2.96 -8.31 24.01
CA GLU A 127 -4.13 -8.84 24.72
C GLU A 127 -5.41 -8.06 24.35
N GLY A 128 -6.14 -8.53 23.33
CA GLY A 128 -7.42 -7.96 22.91
C GLY A 128 -7.33 -6.78 21.92
N TRP A 129 -6.12 -6.46 21.47
CA TRP A 129 -5.86 -5.42 20.49
C TRP A 129 -4.83 -5.89 19.46
N VAL A 130 -4.91 -5.31 18.27
CA VAL A 130 -3.96 -5.54 17.19
C VAL A 130 -3.43 -4.20 16.71
N TRP A 131 -2.18 -4.16 16.28
CA TRP A 131 -1.60 -2.94 15.75
C TRP A 131 -0.65 -3.24 14.61
N ASN A 132 -0.48 -2.24 13.74
CA ASN A 132 0.51 -2.23 12.68
C ASN A 132 1.07 -0.80 12.56
N GLN A 133 2.07 -0.63 11.70
CA GLN A 133 2.72 0.66 11.52
C GLN A 133 3.32 0.82 10.13
N THR A 134 3.48 2.07 9.73
CA THR A 134 4.44 2.53 8.73
C THR A 134 5.57 3.28 9.44
N PRO A 135 6.64 3.74 8.75
CA PRO A 135 7.59 4.65 9.37
C PRO A 135 6.93 5.91 9.97
N GLN A 136 5.80 6.37 9.43
CA GLN A 136 5.12 7.61 9.78
C GLN A 136 4.01 7.41 10.82
N GLU A 137 3.30 6.29 10.76
CA GLU A 137 2.02 6.14 11.48
C GLU A 137 1.93 4.80 12.21
N ILE A 138 1.04 4.74 13.20
CA ILE A 138 0.65 3.52 13.92
C ILE A 138 -0.87 3.39 13.85
N ASN A 139 -1.36 2.26 13.35
CA ASN A 139 -2.77 1.93 13.49
C ASN A 139 -2.97 0.91 14.60
N VAL A 140 -3.91 1.20 15.50
CA VAL A 140 -4.31 0.31 16.59
C VAL A 140 -5.80 0.00 16.46
N GLU A 141 -6.16 -1.27 16.46
CA GLU A 141 -7.54 -1.76 16.42
C GLU A 141 -7.82 -2.57 17.69
N ILE A 142 -8.93 -2.26 18.36
CA ILE A 142 -9.35 -2.93 19.61
C ILE A 142 -10.79 -3.39 19.43
N ALA A 143 -11.01 -4.69 19.52
CA ALA A 143 -12.37 -5.23 19.56
C ALA A 143 -12.98 -4.94 20.93
N VAL A 144 -14.20 -4.39 20.95
CA VAL A 144 -14.91 -4.03 22.17
C VAL A 144 -16.32 -4.57 22.15
N GLU A 145 -16.89 -4.78 23.34
CA GLU A 145 -18.31 -5.04 23.46
C GLU A 145 -19.13 -3.86 22.89
N PRO A 146 -20.33 -4.11 22.35
CA PRO A 146 -21.19 -3.06 21.81
C PRO A 146 -21.35 -1.88 22.76
N CYS A 147 -20.83 -0.72 22.36
CA CYS A 147 -20.81 0.49 23.18
C CYS A 147 -21.05 1.75 22.35
N ARG A 148 -21.26 2.87 23.05
CA ARG A 148 -21.28 4.21 22.44
C ARG A 148 -19.94 4.90 22.67
N ALA A 149 -19.61 5.88 21.82
CA ALA A 149 -18.41 6.69 22.01
C ALA A 149 -18.36 7.39 23.39
N SER A 150 -19.52 7.73 23.96
CA SER A 150 -19.63 8.31 25.31
C SER A 150 -19.24 7.37 26.45
N ASP A 151 -19.24 6.05 26.19
CA ASP A 151 -18.83 5.04 27.18
C ASP A 151 -17.30 4.86 27.20
N LEU A 152 -16.60 5.42 26.21
CA LEU A 152 -15.16 5.33 26.05
C LEU A 152 -14.47 6.58 26.59
N LYS A 153 -13.39 6.36 27.32
CA LYS A 153 -12.44 7.39 27.71
C LYS A 153 -11.11 7.11 27.02
N VAL A 154 -10.84 7.87 25.96
CA VAL A 154 -9.62 7.78 25.15
C VAL A 154 -8.76 9.00 25.45
N ALA A 155 -7.53 8.78 25.92
CA ALA A 155 -6.53 9.80 26.16
C ALA A 155 -5.28 9.49 25.33
N ILE A 156 -5.01 10.35 24.35
CA ILE A 156 -3.84 10.29 23.48
C ILE A 156 -2.95 11.46 23.87
N ALA A 157 -1.75 11.19 24.36
CA ALA A 157 -0.75 12.20 24.66
C ALA A 157 0.56 11.88 23.93
N ALA A 158 1.44 12.88 23.84
CA ALA A 158 2.66 12.79 23.05
C ALA A 158 3.52 11.55 23.33
N LYS A 159 3.45 10.93 24.51
CA LYS A 159 4.19 9.70 24.83
C LYS A 159 3.38 8.66 25.64
N SER A 160 2.06 8.75 25.65
CA SER A 160 1.23 7.78 26.38
C SER A 160 -0.14 7.62 25.75
N LEU A 161 -0.67 6.41 25.87
CA LEU A 161 -2.00 6.05 25.38
C LEU A 161 -2.79 5.38 26.50
N SER A 162 -4.05 5.78 26.69
CA SER A 162 -4.97 5.18 27.66
C SER A 162 -6.38 5.11 27.08
N ILE A 163 -6.97 3.92 27.07
CA ILE A 163 -8.30 3.62 26.54
C ILE A 163 -9.05 2.81 27.58
N LYS A 164 -10.18 3.35 28.04
CA LYS A 164 -11.03 2.71 29.05
C LYS A 164 -12.48 2.66 28.57
N LEU A 165 -13.14 1.52 28.74
CA LEU A 165 -14.56 1.34 28.49
C LEU A 165 -15.28 1.21 29.83
N LYS A 166 -16.15 2.18 30.16
CA LYS A 166 -16.92 2.18 31.42
C LYS A 166 -16.08 1.93 32.69
N GLY A 167 -14.83 2.41 32.70
CA GLY A 167 -13.89 2.24 33.80
C GLY A 167 -12.94 1.03 33.68
N ASN A 168 -13.24 0.07 32.81
CA ASN A 168 -12.35 -1.06 32.53
C ASN A 168 -11.25 -0.63 31.55
N THR A 169 -9.99 -0.82 31.91
CA THR A 169 -8.85 -0.52 31.05
C THR A 169 -8.77 -1.54 29.92
N LEU A 170 -8.84 -1.07 28.68
CA LEU A 170 -8.67 -1.88 27.48
C LEU A 170 -7.21 -1.86 27.00
N LEU A 171 -6.58 -0.69 27.06
CA LEU A 171 -5.21 -0.49 26.62
C LEU A 171 -4.63 0.72 27.37
N GLU A 172 -3.50 0.55 28.05
CA GLU A 172 -2.84 1.64 28.78
C GLU A 172 -1.32 1.42 28.81
N GLY A 173 -0.55 2.44 28.49
CA GLY A 173 0.90 2.36 28.54
C GLY A 173 1.63 3.60 28.04
N LYS A 174 2.94 3.61 28.27
CA LYS A 174 3.86 4.63 27.76
C LYS A 174 4.36 4.21 26.39
N LEU A 175 4.10 5.03 25.37
CA LEU A 175 4.44 4.73 23.99
C LEU A 175 5.96 4.65 23.80
N PHE A 176 6.40 3.80 22.88
CA PHE A 176 7.81 3.54 22.60
C PHE A 176 8.59 4.83 22.26
N ASP A 177 8.03 5.71 21.41
CA ASP A 177 8.54 7.06 21.20
C ASP A 177 7.39 8.08 21.09
N LYS A 178 7.72 9.33 20.73
CA LYS A 178 6.75 10.43 20.69
C LYS A 178 5.88 10.40 19.44
N ILE A 179 4.61 10.72 19.63
CA ILE A 179 3.61 10.97 18.59
C ILE A 179 3.15 12.43 18.61
N ASN A 180 2.65 12.92 17.48
CA ASN A 180 1.91 14.17 17.41
C ASN A 180 0.46 13.92 17.84
N SER A 181 0.15 14.20 19.11
CA SER A 181 -1.19 13.94 19.65
C SER A 181 -2.30 14.79 19.02
N GLU A 182 -1.97 15.93 18.42
CA GLU A 182 -2.96 16.80 17.76
C GLU A 182 -3.36 16.28 16.37
N GLU A 183 -2.43 15.61 15.68
CA GLU A 183 -2.67 14.97 14.38
C GLU A 183 -3.11 13.51 14.50
N SER A 184 -2.99 12.92 15.70
CA SER A 184 -3.47 11.57 15.99
C SER A 184 -4.98 11.54 16.19
N THR A 185 -5.64 10.52 15.66
CA THR A 185 -7.10 10.41 15.67
C THR A 185 -7.57 9.06 16.22
N TRP A 186 -8.82 9.01 16.66
CA TRP A 186 -9.50 7.77 17.00
C TRP A 186 -10.96 7.85 16.58
N HIS A 187 -11.57 6.70 16.32
CA HIS A 187 -13.00 6.56 16.09
C HIS A 187 -13.51 5.20 16.58
N LEU A 188 -14.83 5.11 16.73
CA LEU A 188 -15.53 3.88 17.06
C LEU A 188 -16.29 3.41 15.83
N ASP A 189 -15.87 2.29 15.24
CA ASP A 189 -16.55 1.67 14.11
C ASP A 189 -17.67 0.74 14.58
N ASN A 190 -18.88 0.97 14.05
CA ASN A 190 -20.09 0.17 14.28
C ASN A 190 -20.41 -0.16 15.75
N GLY A 191 -19.91 0.64 16.69
CA GLY A 191 -20.06 0.42 18.13
C GLY A 191 -19.27 -0.77 18.70
N LYS A 192 -18.42 -1.44 17.90
CA LYS A 192 -17.79 -2.72 18.27
C LYS A 192 -16.28 -2.74 18.10
N GLN A 193 -15.69 -1.73 17.47
CA GLN A 193 -14.25 -1.67 17.26
C GLN A 193 -13.75 -0.24 17.46
N VAL A 194 -12.79 -0.06 18.36
CA VAL A 194 -12.06 1.21 18.51
C VAL A 194 -10.86 1.15 17.57
N VAL A 195 -10.72 2.18 16.73
CA VAL A 195 -9.60 2.30 15.80
C VAL A 195 -8.88 3.62 16.06
N LEU A 196 -7.56 3.57 16.18
CA LEU A 196 -6.69 4.72 16.35
C LEU A 196 -5.70 4.81 15.21
N ASN A 197 -5.44 6.03 14.75
CA ASN A 197 -4.30 6.35 13.90
C ASN A 197 -3.40 7.35 14.64
N LEU A 198 -2.17 6.95 14.95
CA LEU A 198 -1.20 7.75 15.71
C LEU A 198 -0.07 8.22 14.79
N GLU A 199 0.11 9.54 14.69
CA GLU A 199 1.13 10.17 13.85
C GLU A 199 2.47 10.25 14.60
N LYS A 200 3.55 9.68 14.08
CA LYS A 200 4.87 9.73 14.73
C LYS A 200 5.53 11.08 14.47
N ILE A 201 6.16 11.66 15.50
CA ILE A 201 6.97 12.89 15.30
C ILE A 201 8.23 12.58 14.50
N ARG A 202 8.85 11.43 14.76
CA ARG A 202 10.05 10.98 14.05
C ARG A 202 9.71 9.74 13.22
N PRO A 203 9.91 9.79 11.89
CA PRO A 203 9.74 8.60 11.07
C PRO A 203 10.70 7.48 11.49
N ALA A 204 10.16 6.35 11.96
CA ALA A 204 10.92 5.19 12.42
C ALA A 204 10.02 3.95 12.55
N PHE A 205 10.59 2.75 12.43
CA PHE A 205 9.93 1.51 12.84
C PHE A 205 10.10 1.32 14.36
N TRP A 206 9.00 1.08 15.07
CA TRP A 206 9.00 0.82 16.52
C TRP A 206 9.04 -0.68 16.78
N GLU A 207 9.87 -1.13 17.73
CA GLU A 207 9.95 -2.56 18.10
C GLU A 207 8.75 -3.03 18.92
N GLY A 208 7.98 -2.11 19.48
CA GLY A 208 6.76 -2.35 20.23
C GLY A 208 5.86 -1.12 20.27
N LEU A 209 4.57 -1.30 20.60
CA LEU A 209 3.66 -0.17 20.81
C LEU A 209 4.06 0.64 22.06
N PHE A 210 4.51 -0.06 23.11
CA PHE A 210 4.92 0.52 24.38
C PHE A 210 6.41 0.28 24.65
N GLU A 211 6.98 1.09 25.55
CA GLU A 211 8.33 0.84 26.09
C GLU A 211 8.35 -0.53 26.80
N ALA A 212 9.43 -1.30 26.63
CA ALA A 212 9.65 -2.53 27.38
C ALA A 212 9.72 -2.21 28.88
N SER A 213 8.96 -2.95 29.70
CA SER A 213 9.00 -2.86 31.15
C SER A 213 10.18 -3.60 31.75
#